data_AF-A0A2A4KUR7-F1
#
_entry.id   AF-A0A2A4KUR7-F1
#
_cell.length_a   1.000
_cell.length_b   1.000
_cell.length_c   1.000
_cell.angle_alpha   90.00
_cell.angle_beta   90.00
_cell.angle_gamma   90.00
#
_symmetry.space_group_name_H-M   'P 1'
#
loop_
_entity.id
_entity.type
_entity.pdbx_description
1 polymer ?
#
loop_
_entity_poly.entity_id
_entity_poly.type
_entity_poly.pdbx_seq_one_letter_code
_entity_poly.pdbx_strand_id
1 'polypeptide(L)'
;MDVLNGVELSAPATLADGAGPLGVLMGVAALAVVGMLIGGFILGKRKRDAEPPPPHPHEQPQKPDHRTHIDQHDTHSSDRFPEDGHALSPYELKDHGNGPLPPDSEPPRS
;
A
#
# COMPACT_ATOMS: atom_id res chain seq x y z
N MET A 1 46.75 -23.23 17.69
CA MET A 1 45.60 -22.44 17.21
C MET A 1 44.42 -23.39 17.14
N ASP A 2 43.57 -23.39 18.17
CA ASP A 2 42.38 -24.25 18.23
C ASP A 2 41.18 -23.48 17.68
N VAL A 3 40.77 -23.83 16.46
CA VAL A 3 39.57 -23.32 15.80
C VAL A 3 38.52 -24.42 15.77
N LEU A 4 37.77 -24.56 16.86
CA LEU A 4 36.54 -25.34 16.90
C LEU A 4 35.47 -24.47 17.56
N ASN A 5 34.77 -23.74 16.71
CA ASN A 5 33.62 -22.94 17.07
C ASN A 5 32.43 -23.51 16.31
N GLY A 6 31.35 -23.83 17.02
CA GLY A 6 30.02 -23.93 16.40
C GLY A 6 29.24 -25.20 16.71
N VAL A 7 28.15 -24.99 17.47
CA VAL A 7 26.94 -25.83 17.53
C VAL A 7 27.13 -27.19 18.17
N GLU A 8 26.93 -27.22 19.49
CA GLU A 8 26.01 -28.19 20.12
C GLU A 8 25.51 -27.50 21.39
N LEU A 9 24.59 -26.54 21.25
CA LEU A 9 23.74 -26.11 22.35
C LEU A 9 22.73 -27.24 22.63
N SER A 10 23.23 -28.37 23.10
CA SER A 10 22.42 -29.40 23.74
C SER A 10 22.09 -28.89 25.14
N ALA A 11 21.17 -27.92 25.18
CA ALA A 11 20.37 -27.72 26.36
C ALA A 11 19.36 -28.88 26.38
N PRO A 12 19.33 -29.76 27.40
CA PRO A 12 18.12 -30.51 27.65
C PRO A 12 17.06 -29.46 27.97
N ALA A 13 16.18 -29.18 27.01
CA ALA A 13 15.02 -28.34 27.21
C ALA A 13 14.08 -29.06 28.19
N THR A 14 14.41 -28.99 29.49
CA THR A 14 13.47 -29.30 30.57
C THR A 14 12.51 -28.11 30.70
N LEU A 15 11.65 -27.98 29.70
CA LEU A 15 10.57 -26.98 29.69
C LEU A 15 9.29 -27.54 30.35
N ALA A 16 9.31 -28.80 30.79
CA ALA A 16 8.13 -29.50 31.29
C ALA A 16 8.07 -29.66 32.82
N ASP A 17 9.18 -29.47 33.56
CA ASP A 17 9.24 -29.75 35.01
C ASP A 17 9.18 -28.49 35.91
N GLY A 18 8.83 -27.34 35.33
CA GLY A 18 8.92 -26.06 36.02
C GLY A 18 7.90 -25.03 35.55
N ALA A 19 6.66 -25.41 35.30
CA ALA A 19 5.58 -24.45 35.07
C ALA A 19 5.15 -23.79 36.39
N GLY A 20 6.07 -23.10 37.06
CA GLY A 20 5.75 -22.20 38.16
C GLY A 20 5.00 -20.95 37.68
N PRO A 21 4.73 -19.98 38.56
CA PRO A 21 3.97 -18.76 38.25
C PRO A 21 4.42 -18.02 36.97
N LEU A 22 5.72 -18.10 36.64
CA LEU A 22 6.30 -17.55 35.40
C LEU A 22 5.71 -18.15 34.12
N GLY A 23 5.43 -19.46 34.08
CA GLY A 23 4.83 -20.10 32.91
C GLY A 23 3.39 -19.64 32.66
N VAL A 24 2.62 -19.48 33.74
CA VAL A 24 1.26 -18.94 33.68
C VAL A 24 1.26 -17.48 33.23
N LEU A 25 2.15 -16.65 33.79
CA LEU A 25 2.28 -15.25 33.39
C LEU A 25 2.68 -15.08 31.92
N MET A 26 3.60 -15.92 31.42
CA MET A 26 3.96 -15.93 30.00
C MET A 26 2.79 -16.36 29.11
N GLY A 27 2.02 -17.37 29.52
CA GLY A 27 0.79 -17.77 28.81
C GLY A 27 -0.24 -16.64 28.73
N VAL A 28 -0.49 -15.96 29.84
CA VAL A 28 -1.41 -14.81 29.91
C VAL A 28 -0.89 -13.65 29.05
N ALA A 29 0.41 -13.35 29.10
CA ALA A 29 1.01 -12.31 28.28
C ALA A 29 0.88 -12.62 26.77
N ALA A 30 1.11 -13.87 26.37
CA ALA A 30 0.92 -14.30 24.99
C ALA A 30 -0.54 -14.12 24.54
N LEU A 31 -1.51 -14.52 25.35
CA LEU A 31 -2.93 -14.33 25.06
C LEU A 31 -3.32 -12.85 24.99
N ALA A 32 -2.76 -12.01 25.86
CA ALA A 32 -2.99 -10.57 25.84
C ALA A 32 -2.51 -9.93 24.53
N VAL A 33 -1.31 -10.31 24.06
CA VAL A 33 -0.75 -9.83 22.78
C VAL A 33 -1.64 -10.28 21.61
N VAL A 34 -2.03 -11.56 21.56
CA VAL A 34 -2.92 -12.09 20.52
C VAL A 34 -4.26 -11.35 20.53
N GLY A 35 -4.86 -11.15 21.70
CA GLY A 35 -6.11 -10.40 21.87
C GLY A 35 -5.99 -8.96 21.39
N MET A 36 -4.87 -8.29 21.68
CA MET A 36 -4.61 -6.91 21.24
C MET A 36 -4.51 -6.82 19.70
N LEU A 37 -3.83 -7.78 19.06
CA LEU A 37 -3.70 -7.82 17.60
C LEU A 37 -5.05 -8.07 16.92
N ILE A 38 -5.82 -9.04 17.42
CA ILE A 38 -7.17 -9.34 16.89
C ILE A 38 -8.09 -8.13 17.08
N GLY A 39 -8.08 -7.53 18.27
CA GLY A 39 -8.85 -6.32 18.56
C GLY A 39 -8.52 -5.19 17.58
N GLY A 40 -7.23 -4.87 17.42
CA GLY A 40 -6.78 -3.83 16.48
C GLY A 40 -7.23 -4.09 15.04
N PHE A 41 -7.13 -5.34 14.58
CA PHE A 41 -7.61 -5.74 13.25
C PHE A 41 -9.12 -5.55 13.08
N ILE A 42 -9.92 -5.96 14.06
CA ILE A 42 -11.39 -5.81 14.03
C ILE A 42 -11.79 -4.33 14.05
N LEU A 43 -11.15 -3.51 14.90
CA LEU A 43 -11.41 -2.06 14.92
C LEU A 43 -11.07 -1.40 13.57
N GLY A 44 -9.95 -1.79 12.96
CA GLY A 44 -9.55 -1.30 11.63
C GLY A 44 -10.53 -1.70 10.54
N LYS A 45 -10.96 -2.97 10.52
CA LYS A 45 -11.99 -3.48 9.60
C LYS A 45 -13.29 -2.70 9.75
N ARG A 46 -13.79 -2.55 10.98
CA ARG A 46 -15.06 -1.85 11.27
C ARG A 46 -15.04 -0.39 10.80
N LYS A 47 -13.88 0.27 10.85
CA LYS A 47 -13.71 1.64 10.33
C LYS A 47 -13.84 1.69 8.80
N ARG A 48 -13.26 0.72 8.08
CA ARG A 48 -13.40 0.63 6.61
C ARG A 48 -14.79 0.21 6.17
N ASP A 49 -15.45 -0.67 6.93
CA ASP A 49 -16.83 -1.09 6.62
C ASP A 49 -17.84 0.05 6.81
N ALA A 50 -17.46 1.14 7.50
CA ALA A 50 -18.26 2.36 7.60
C ALA A 50 -18.09 3.28 6.38
N GLU A 51 -17.14 3.00 5.49
CA GLU A 51 -17.01 3.71 4.22
C GLU A 51 -18.08 3.19 3.25
N PRO A 52 -18.70 4.08 2.45
CA PRO A 52 -19.67 3.64 1.44
C PRO A 52 -18.99 2.69 0.44
N PRO A 53 -19.73 1.69 -0.06
CA PRO A 53 -19.20 0.78 -1.06
C PRO A 53 -18.72 1.57 -2.29
N PRO A 54 -17.69 1.08 -3.01
CA PRO A 54 -17.29 1.67 -4.28
C PRO A 54 -18.52 1.83 -5.18
N PRO A 55 -18.66 2.97 -5.88
CA PRO A 55 -19.82 3.22 -6.72
C PRO A 55 -19.94 2.13 -7.77
N HIS A 56 -21.15 1.66 -7.99
CA HIS A 56 -21.41 0.67 -9.01
C HIS A 56 -21.20 1.27 -10.41
N PRO A 57 -20.87 0.46 -11.43
CA PRO A 57 -20.68 0.94 -12.80
C PRO A 57 -21.88 1.73 -13.35
N HIS A 58 -23.10 1.39 -12.91
CA HIS A 58 -24.34 2.06 -13.30
C HIS A 58 -24.60 3.35 -12.51
N GLU A 59 -23.89 3.57 -11.39
CA GLU A 59 -23.88 4.82 -10.61
C GLU A 59 -22.82 5.78 -11.13
N GLN A 60 -22.07 5.41 -12.17
CA GLN A 60 -21.13 6.33 -12.79
C GLN A 60 -21.88 7.57 -13.30
N PRO A 61 -21.32 8.77 -13.06
CA PRO A 61 -21.88 10.00 -13.61
C PRO A 61 -22.09 9.86 -15.12
N GLN A 62 -23.33 10.08 -15.56
CA GLN A 62 -23.62 10.10 -16.99
C GLN A 62 -22.84 11.23 -17.63
N LYS A 63 -22.33 10.96 -18.85
CA LYS A 63 -21.66 12.00 -19.63
C LYS A 63 -22.64 13.16 -19.83
N PRO A 64 -22.29 14.40 -19.43
CA PRO A 64 -23.19 15.53 -19.61
C PRO A 64 -23.50 15.76 -21.09
N ASP A 65 -24.72 16.22 -21.38
CA ASP A 65 -25.22 16.44 -22.75
C ASP A 65 -24.32 17.39 -23.56
N HIS A 66 -23.62 18.28 -22.86
CA HIS A 66 -22.76 19.30 -23.45
C HIS A 66 -21.43 19.34 -22.69
N ARG A 67 -20.33 19.50 -23.42
CA ARG A 67 -19.00 19.69 -22.83
C ARG A 67 -18.97 21.08 -22.18
N THR A 68 -18.94 21.16 -20.85
CA THR A 68 -18.90 22.44 -20.09
C THR A 68 -17.54 23.14 -20.13
N HIS A 69 -16.51 22.46 -20.64
CA HIS A 69 -15.13 22.95 -20.74
C HIS A 69 -14.59 22.60 -22.13
N ILE A 70 -13.74 23.45 -22.71
CA ILE A 70 -12.98 23.12 -23.92
C ILE A 70 -11.84 22.22 -23.45
N ASP A 71 -11.81 20.96 -23.88
CA ASP A 71 -10.62 20.11 -23.70
C ASP A 71 -9.47 20.83 -24.42
N GLN A 72 -8.71 21.62 -23.67
CA GLN A 72 -7.45 22.13 -24.15
C GLN A 72 -6.60 20.87 -24.28
N HIS A 73 -6.32 20.47 -25.52
CA HIS A 73 -5.30 19.47 -25.75
C HIS A 73 -4.02 20.11 -25.25
N ASP A 74 -3.69 19.85 -23.98
CA ASP A 74 -2.33 19.99 -23.49
C ASP A 74 -1.47 19.35 -24.56
N THR A 75 -0.58 20.13 -25.14
CA THR A 75 0.39 19.63 -26.11
C THR A 75 1.18 18.60 -25.33
N HIS A 76 0.74 17.34 -25.39
CA HIS A 76 1.40 16.26 -24.69
C HIS A 76 2.85 16.36 -25.13
N SER A 77 3.75 16.66 -24.18
CA SER A 77 5.19 16.43 -24.39
C SER A 77 5.27 15.08 -25.05
N SER A 78 5.96 14.97 -26.19
CA SER A 78 5.89 13.88 -27.16
C SER A 78 5.94 12.49 -26.52
N ASP A 79 4.81 12.06 -25.95
CA ASP A 79 4.68 10.90 -25.06
C ASP A 79 4.45 9.68 -25.93
N ARG A 80 5.36 9.51 -26.89
CA ARG A 80 5.29 8.43 -27.85
C ARG A 80 5.79 7.19 -27.14
N PHE A 81 4.88 6.28 -26.86
CA PHE A 81 5.23 4.93 -26.47
C PHE A 81 6.07 4.25 -27.57
N PRO A 82 6.97 3.33 -27.20
CA PRO A 82 7.76 2.57 -28.16
C PRO A 82 6.90 1.93 -29.27
N GLU A 83 7.34 2.06 -30.53
CA GLU A 83 6.56 1.60 -31.71
C GLU A 83 6.54 0.07 -31.84
N ASP A 84 7.42 -0.63 -31.13
CA ASP A 84 7.45 -2.09 -31.02
C ASP A 84 6.43 -2.64 -30.02
N GLY A 85 5.69 -1.77 -29.31
CA GLY A 85 4.55 -2.13 -28.47
C GLY A 85 4.92 -2.82 -27.15
N HIS A 86 6.20 -2.78 -26.74
CA HIS A 86 6.57 -3.29 -25.43
C HIS A 86 6.06 -2.36 -24.32
N ALA A 87 5.69 -2.96 -23.19
CA ALA A 87 5.35 -2.20 -22.00
C ALA A 87 6.61 -1.56 -21.40
N LEU A 88 6.55 -0.27 -21.10
CA LEU A 88 7.63 0.43 -20.42
C LEU A 88 7.80 -0.10 -18.99
N SER A 89 9.04 -0.42 -18.61
CA SER A 89 9.37 -0.71 -17.23
C SER A 89 9.33 0.57 -16.37
N PRO A 90 9.24 0.46 -15.04
CA PRO A 90 9.20 1.63 -14.16
C PRO A 90 10.39 2.59 -14.32
N TYR A 91 11.54 2.10 -14.80
CA TYR A 91 12.74 2.91 -15.01
C TYR A 91 12.76 3.65 -16.35
N GLU A 92 11.91 3.23 -17.29
CA GLU A 92 11.77 3.82 -18.63
C GLU A 92 10.64 4.87 -18.67
N LEU A 93 9.88 5.03 -17.59
CA LEU A 93 8.75 5.95 -17.47
C LEU A 93 9.15 7.40 -17.13
N LYS A 94 10.45 7.74 -17.13
CA LYS A 94 10.96 9.03 -16.63
C LYS A 94 10.40 10.24 -17.36
N ASP A 95 10.15 10.11 -18.65
CA ASP A 95 9.61 11.16 -19.51
C ASP A 95 8.09 11.05 -19.69
N HIS A 96 7.48 10.01 -19.12
CA HIS A 96 6.06 9.67 -19.24
C HIS A 96 5.34 9.93 -17.91
N GLY A 97 4.64 11.07 -17.79
CA GLY A 97 3.65 11.30 -16.71
C GLY A 97 3.97 12.32 -15.61
N ASN A 98 5.14 12.98 -15.60
CA ASN A 98 5.48 14.00 -14.59
C ASN A 98 6.01 15.32 -15.17
N GLY A 99 5.73 15.61 -16.45
CA GLY A 99 6.12 16.88 -17.06
C GLY A 99 5.45 18.07 -16.37
N PRO A 100 6.15 19.21 -16.17
CA PRO A 100 5.50 20.45 -15.73
C PRO A 100 4.36 20.81 -16.67
N LEU A 101 3.18 21.17 -16.13
CA LEU A 101 2.14 21.78 -16.95
C LEU A 101 2.73 23.04 -17.64
N PRO A 102 2.46 23.24 -18.94
CA PRO A 102 2.82 24.49 -19.60
C PRO A 102 2.25 25.68 -18.82
N PRO A 103 2.99 26.80 -18.70
CA PRO A 103 2.47 27.99 -18.02
C PRO A 103 1.21 28.49 -18.70
N ASP A 104 0.18 28.76 -17.91
CA ASP A 104 -1.10 29.30 -18.36
C ASP A 104 -0.87 30.55 -19.22
N SER A 105 -1.20 30.44 -20.50
CA SER A 105 -1.12 31.55 -21.46
C SER A 105 -2.49 32.23 -21.60
N GLU A 106 -3.18 32.49 -20.48
CA GLU A 106 -4.41 33.29 -20.53
C GLU A 106 -4.07 34.78 -20.32
N PRO A 107 -4.15 35.63 -21.37
CA PRO A 107 -4.00 37.06 -21.17
C PRO A 107 -5.16 37.59 -20.31
N PRO A 108 -4.90 38.59 -19.45
CA PRO A 108 -5.93 39.15 -18.57
C PRO A 108 -7.09 39.69 -19.39
N ARG A 109 -8.29 39.21 -19.11
CA ARG A 109 -9.52 39.72 -19.70
C ARG A 109 -9.78 41.12 -19.16
N SER A 110 -9.62 42.13 -20.03
CA SER A 110 -9.95 43.53 -19.80
C SER A 110 -11.44 43.79 -19.91
#